data_AF-A0A958P237-F1
#
_entry.id   AF-A0A958P237-F1
#
_cell.length_a   1.000
_cell.length_b   1.000
_cell.length_c   1.000
_cell.angle_alpha   90.00
_cell.angle_beta   90.00
_cell.angle_gamma   90.00
#
_symmetry.space_group_name_H-M   'P 1'
#
loop_
_entity.id
_entity.type
_entity.pdbx_description
1 polymer ?
#
loop_
_entity_poly.entity_id
_entity_poly.type
_entity_poly.pdbx_seq_one_letter_code
_entity_poly.pdbx_strand_id
1 'polypeptide(L)'
;MKIRKNILCLGVLLLMSYSITLAQEAKQDKLAEKIEKKSEEKTKELDKMLDLTDSQFQDVKKYYKEYYIKKEEIDDRIKILEKEQDKLKQSRGTKIASILNENQKKILIEEKEKKKSKKKKD
;
A
#
# COMPACT_ATOMS: atom_id res chain seq x y z
N MET A 1 -8.52 40.01 -16.83
CA MET A 1 -9.07 39.13 -15.77
C MET A 1 -8.50 37.68 -15.76
N LYS A 2 -7.77 37.22 -16.80
CA LYS A 2 -7.17 35.86 -16.86
C LYS A 2 -5.96 35.65 -15.92
N ILE A 3 -5.10 36.66 -15.75
CA ILE A 3 -3.87 36.57 -14.93
C ILE A 3 -4.17 36.27 -13.46
N ARG A 4 -5.21 36.90 -12.89
CA ARG A 4 -5.62 36.68 -11.49
C ARG A 4 -6.10 35.25 -11.22
N LYS A 5 -6.70 34.56 -12.20
CA LYS A 5 -7.14 33.16 -12.08
C LYS A 5 -5.96 32.18 -12.09
N ASN A 6 -4.92 32.46 -12.89
CA ASN A 6 -3.71 31.62 -12.94
C ASN A 6 -2.90 31.70 -11.64
N ILE A 7 -2.78 32.89 -11.05
CA ILE A 7 -2.09 33.09 -9.76
C ILE A 7 -2.82 32.33 -8.64
N LEU A 8 -4.15 32.35 -8.64
CA LEU A 8 -4.96 31.62 -7.67
C LEU A 8 -4.77 30.10 -7.79
N CYS A 9 -4.73 29.58 -9.03
CA CYS A 9 -4.55 28.15 -9.30
C CYS A 9 -3.14 27.65 -8.86
N LEU A 10 -2.11 28.46 -9.08
CA LEU A 10 -0.74 28.20 -8.61
C LEU A 10 -0.64 28.20 -7.08
N GLY A 11 -1.30 29.15 -6.40
CA GLY A 11 -1.34 29.20 -4.94
C GLY A 11 -2.01 27.98 -4.32
N VAL A 12 -3.11 27.50 -4.92
CA VAL A 12 -3.80 26.28 -4.46
C VAL A 12 -2.94 25.03 -4.69
N LEU A 13 -2.24 24.92 -5.82
CA LEU A 13 -1.32 23.80 -6.09
C LEU A 13 -0.16 23.75 -5.09
N LEU A 14 0.43 24.90 -4.73
CA LEU A 14 1.48 25.01 -3.73
C LEU A 14 1.00 24.63 -2.32
N LEU A 15 -0.20 25.04 -1.93
CA LEU A 15 -0.79 24.67 -0.64
C LEU A 15 -1.12 23.17 -0.57
N MET A 16 -1.61 22.61 -1.68
CA MET A 16 -1.91 21.19 -1.79
C MET A 16 -0.63 20.35 -1.73
N SER A 17 0.44 20.74 -2.42
CA SER A 17 1.72 20.02 -2.33
C SER A 17 2.34 20.09 -0.94
N TYR A 18 2.33 21.27 -0.30
CA TYR A 18 2.84 21.43 1.06
C TYR A 18 2.07 20.58 2.09
N SER A 19 0.74 20.53 1.97
CA SER A 19 -0.11 19.71 2.84
C SER A 19 0.15 18.20 2.64
N ILE A 20 0.44 17.77 1.42
CA ILE A 20 0.82 16.38 1.11
C ILE A 20 2.16 16.04 1.76
N THR A 21 3.15 16.94 1.68
CA THR A 21 4.46 16.74 2.30
C THR A 21 4.36 16.59 3.81
N LEU A 22 3.63 17.49 4.49
CA LEU A 22 3.40 17.39 5.94
C LEU A 22 2.69 16.11 6.34
N ALA A 23 1.71 15.67 5.55
CA ALA A 23 1.02 14.41 5.79
C ALA A 23 1.92 13.17 5.56
N GLN A 24 2.94 13.28 4.73
CA GLN A 24 3.95 12.23 4.52
C GLN A 24 4.97 12.19 5.66
N GLU A 25 5.47 13.34 6.10
CA GLU A 25 6.38 13.46 7.26
C GLU A 25 5.73 12.88 8.52
N ALA A 26 4.51 13.29 8.84
CA ALA A 26 3.78 12.76 9.99
C ALA A 26 3.51 11.25 9.92
N LYS A 27 3.46 10.66 8.72
CA LYS A 27 3.36 9.20 8.54
C LYS A 27 4.71 8.51 8.71
N GLN A 28 5.79 9.11 8.21
CA GLN A 28 7.14 8.58 8.37
C GLN A 28 7.56 8.58 9.84
N ASP A 29 7.28 9.66 10.59
CA ASP A 29 7.60 9.74 12.01
C ASP A 29 6.88 8.66 12.82
N LYS A 30 5.59 8.46 12.56
CA LYS A 30 4.80 7.39 13.21
C LYS A 30 5.31 6.00 12.86
N LEU A 31 5.75 5.79 11.62
CA LEU A 31 6.32 4.52 11.21
C LEU A 31 7.66 4.27 11.90
N ALA A 32 8.52 5.29 11.98
CA ALA A 32 9.80 5.21 12.67
C ALA A 32 9.60 4.88 14.16
N GLU A 33 8.66 5.56 14.83
CA GLU A 33 8.32 5.28 16.23
C GLU A 33 7.79 3.85 16.43
N LYS A 34 6.91 3.38 15.54
CA LYS A 34 6.37 2.01 15.57
C LYS A 34 7.48 0.97 15.37
N ILE A 35 8.40 1.20 14.44
CA ILE A 35 9.53 0.31 14.18
C ILE A 35 10.46 0.27 15.39
N GLU A 36 10.75 1.44 15.98
CA GLU A 36 11.61 1.56 17.17
C GLU A 36 11.02 0.80 18.36
N LYS A 37 9.72 0.97 18.63
CA LYS A 37 9.02 0.23 19.68
C LYS A 37 9.06 -1.28 19.44
N LYS A 38 8.78 -1.73 18.22
CA LYS A 38 8.78 -3.17 17.89
C LYS A 38 10.17 -3.80 17.96
N SER A 39 11.20 -3.11 17.47
CA SER A 39 12.57 -3.62 17.54
C SER A 39 13.02 -3.73 18.99
N GLU A 40 12.69 -2.76 19.83
CA GLU A 40 12.99 -2.80 21.25
C GLU A 40 12.23 -3.89 22.00
N GLU A 41 10.92 -4.05 21.77
CA GLU A 41 10.12 -5.12 22.37
C GLU A 41 10.71 -6.50 22.05
N LYS A 42 11.06 -6.75 20.78
CA LYS A 42 11.65 -8.03 20.35
C LYS A 42 13.03 -8.26 20.91
N THR A 43 13.83 -7.21 21.03
CA THR A 43 15.14 -7.31 21.67
C THR A 43 15.01 -7.61 23.15
N LYS A 44 14.06 -6.97 23.86
CA LYS A 44 13.76 -7.26 25.28
C LYS A 44 13.22 -8.68 25.50
N GLU A 45 12.42 -9.21 24.58
CA GLU A 45 12.00 -10.61 24.62
C GLU A 45 13.19 -11.56 24.55
N LEU A 46 14.15 -11.28 23.66
CA LEU A 46 15.36 -12.07 23.50
C LEU A 46 16.31 -11.94 24.69
N ASP A 47 16.45 -10.72 25.21
CA ASP A 47 17.25 -10.38 26.39
C ASP A 47 16.80 -11.16 27.62
N LYS A 48 15.49 -11.23 27.87
CA LYS A 48 14.94 -12.05 28.97
C LYS A 48 15.28 -13.54 28.89
N MET A 49 15.62 -14.05 27.70
CA MET A 49 15.96 -15.46 27.49
C MET A 49 17.46 -15.72 27.54
N LEU A 50 18.27 -14.75 27.11
CA LEU A 50 19.69 -14.95 26.83
C LEU A 50 20.62 -14.07 27.67
N ASP A 51 20.07 -13.14 28.45
CA ASP A 51 20.79 -12.17 29.30
C ASP A 51 21.88 -11.45 28.49
N LEU A 52 21.44 -10.62 27.53
CA LEU A 52 22.34 -10.01 26.57
C LEU A 52 23.16 -8.92 27.25
N THR A 53 24.44 -8.81 26.88
CA THR A 53 25.21 -7.60 27.21
C THR A 53 24.62 -6.38 26.51
N ASP A 54 24.86 -5.18 27.06
CA ASP A 54 24.40 -3.93 26.44
C ASP A 54 24.80 -3.80 24.96
N SER A 55 26.02 -4.22 24.61
CA SER A 55 26.49 -4.22 23.22
C SER A 55 25.67 -5.16 22.34
N GLN A 56 25.44 -6.40 22.79
CA GLN A 56 24.63 -7.37 22.06
C GLN A 56 23.18 -6.90 21.92
N PHE A 57 22.63 -6.28 22.96
CA PHE A 57 21.29 -5.71 22.93
C PHE A 57 21.17 -4.65 21.83
N GLN A 58 22.11 -3.69 21.76
CA GLN A 58 22.08 -2.65 20.73
C GLN A 58 22.22 -3.22 19.32
N ASP A 59 23.11 -4.19 19.12
CA ASP A 59 23.30 -4.84 17.81
C ASP A 59 22.05 -5.61 17.37
N VAL A 60 21.44 -6.39 18.26
CA VAL A 60 20.20 -7.12 17.98
C VAL A 60 19.05 -6.14 17.68
N LYS A 61 18.91 -5.07 18.46
CA LYS A 61 17.91 -4.02 18.22
C LYS A 61 18.09 -3.38 16.85
N LYS A 62 19.33 -3.12 16.45
CA LYS A 62 19.67 -2.62 15.11
C LYS A 62 19.22 -3.59 14.01
N TYR A 63 19.52 -4.88 14.14
CA TYR A 63 19.09 -5.88 13.15
C TYR A 63 17.56 -5.99 13.06
N TYR A 64 16.83 -5.98 14.18
CA TYR A 64 15.37 -5.95 14.15
C TYR A 64 14.82 -4.69 13.50
N LYS A 65 15.44 -3.53 13.77
CA LYS A 65 15.06 -2.26 13.14
C LYS A 65 15.24 -2.32 11.63
N GLU A 66 16.39 -2.77 11.14
CA GLU A 66 16.66 -2.95 9.71
C GLU A 66 15.68 -3.94 9.05
N TYR A 67 15.38 -5.05 9.72
CA TYR A 67 14.39 -6.02 9.26
C TYR A 67 13.01 -5.39 9.11
N TYR A 68 12.53 -4.65 10.12
CA TYR A 68 11.20 -4.04 10.07
C TYR A 68 11.10 -2.92 9.04
N ILE A 69 12.16 -2.15 8.81
CA ILE A 69 12.24 -1.17 7.71
C ILE A 69 12.05 -1.87 6.38
N LYS A 70 12.90 -2.87 6.08
CA LYS A 70 12.82 -3.64 4.81
C LYS A 70 11.48 -4.33 4.63
N LYS A 71 10.91 -4.85 5.73
CA LYS A 71 9.59 -5.48 5.70
C LYS A 71 8.50 -4.49 5.27
N GLU A 72 8.46 -3.30 5.85
CA GLU A 72 7.45 -2.29 5.48
C GLU A 72 7.66 -1.78 4.04
N GLU A 73 8.90 -1.64 3.57
CA GLU A 73 9.20 -1.32 2.16
C GLU A 73 8.68 -2.39 1.19
N ILE A 74 8.87 -3.68 1.53
CA ILE A 74 8.35 -4.81 0.74
C ILE A 74 6.82 -4.80 0.75
N ASP A 75 6.20 -4.62 1.92
CA ASP A 75 4.75 -4.57 2.09
C ASP A 75 4.13 -3.44 1.24
N ASP A 76 4.78 -2.28 1.16
CA ASP A 76 4.34 -1.17 0.30
C ASP A 76 4.53 -1.46 -1.19
N ARG A 77 5.64 -2.11 -1.58
CA ARG A 77 5.85 -2.54 -2.97
C ARG A 77 4.79 -3.55 -3.41
N ILE A 78 4.38 -4.47 -2.53
CA ILE A 78 3.30 -5.42 -2.81
C ILE A 78 2.00 -4.68 -3.09
N LYS A 79 1.61 -3.71 -2.24
CA LYS A 79 0.39 -2.91 -2.47
C LYS A 79 0.40 -2.16 -3.80
N ILE A 80 1.56 -1.68 -4.24
CA ILE A 80 1.70 -1.03 -5.55
C ILE A 80 1.48 -2.05 -6.67
N LEU A 81 2.15 -3.20 -6.60
CA LEU A 81 2.01 -4.27 -7.60
C LEU A 81 0.58 -4.83 -7.67
N GLU A 82 -0.13 -4.94 -6.55
CA GLU A 82 -1.54 -5.34 -6.51
C GLU A 82 -2.43 -4.33 -7.25
N LYS A 83 -2.22 -3.02 -7.01
CA LYS A 83 -2.94 -1.97 -7.74
C LYS A 83 -2.65 -2.00 -9.24
N GLU A 84 -1.41 -2.25 -9.64
CA GLU A 84 -1.05 -2.40 -11.05
C GLU A 84 -1.72 -3.64 -11.67
N GLN A 85 -1.73 -4.75 -10.94
CA GLN A 85 -2.41 -5.97 -11.37
C GLN A 85 -3.90 -5.72 -11.61
N ASP A 86 -4.57 -4.99 -10.72
CA ASP A 86 -5.99 -4.67 -10.86
C ASP A 86 -6.27 -3.71 -12.02
N LYS A 87 -5.41 -2.71 -12.24
CA LYS A 87 -5.46 -1.86 -13.44
C LYS A 87 -5.32 -2.67 -14.72
N LEU A 88 -4.42 -3.65 -14.75
CA LEU A 88 -4.24 -4.54 -15.91
C LEU A 88 -5.47 -5.44 -16.12
N LYS A 89 -6.06 -6.00 -15.04
CA LYS A 89 -7.31 -6.77 -15.12
C LYS A 89 -8.45 -5.92 -15.69
N GLN A 90 -8.59 -4.68 -15.22
CA GLN A 90 -9.60 -3.74 -15.68
C GLN A 90 -9.38 -3.39 -17.16
N SER A 91 -8.16 -3.01 -17.54
CA SER A 91 -7.78 -2.70 -18.93
C SER A 91 -8.07 -3.86 -19.88
N ARG A 92 -7.69 -5.09 -19.49
CA ARG A 92 -8.03 -6.31 -20.24
C ARG A 92 -9.54 -6.47 -20.39
N GLY A 93 -10.30 -6.31 -19.30
CA GLY A 93 -11.76 -6.39 -19.31
C GLY A 93 -12.40 -5.40 -20.28
N THR A 94 -11.97 -4.14 -20.24
CA THR A 94 -12.44 -3.08 -21.13
C THR A 94 -12.10 -3.38 -22.59
N LYS A 95 -10.86 -3.82 -22.88
CA LYS A 95 -10.45 -4.18 -24.25
C LYS A 95 -11.27 -5.34 -24.80
N ILE A 96 -11.46 -6.41 -24.03
CA ILE A 96 -12.31 -7.54 -24.45
C ILE A 96 -13.74 -7.05 -24.70
N ALA A 97 -14.32 -6.26 -23.79
CA ALA A 97 -15.67 -5.73 -23.95
C ALA A 97 -15.84 -4.86 -25.21
N SER A 98 -14.80 -4.15 -25.64
CA SER A 98 -14.85 -3.35 -26.87
C SER A 98 -14.87 -4.16 -28.16
N ILE A 99 -14.38 -5.41 -28.14
CA ILE A 99 -14.33 -6.31 -29.30
C ILE A 99 -15.62 -7.12 -29.45
N LEU A 100 -16.26 -7.46 -28.34
CA LEU A 100 -17.46 -8.31 -28.34
C LEU A 100 -18.69 -7.56 -28.86
N ASN A 101 -19.54 -8.28 -29.59
CA ASN A 101 -20.87 -7.78 -29.95
C ASN A 101 -21.88 -7.95 -28.79
N GLU A 102 -23.04 -7.30 -28.91
CA GLU A 102 -24.06 -7.28 -27.84
C GLU A 102 -24.59 -8.67 -27.47
N ASN A 103 -24.74 -9.57 -28.44
CA ASN A 103 -25.19 -10.95 -28.19
C ASN A 103 -24.13 -11.75 -27.42
N GLN A 104 -22.85 -11.62 -27.77
CA GLN A 104 -21.74 -12.27 -27.06
C GLN A 104 -21.55 -11.74 -25.63
N LYS A 105 -21.77 -10.44 -25.40
CA LYS A 105 -21.73 -9.85 -24.05
C LYS A 105 -22.84 -10.42 -23.15
N LYS A 106 -24.06 -10.59 -23.68
CA LYS A 106 -25.19 -11.17 -22.94
C LYS A 106 -24.90 -12.59 -22.47
N ILE A 107 -24.38 -13.44 -23.35
CA ILE A 107 -23.98 -14.83 -23.01
C ILE A 107 -22.95 -14.84 -21.87
N LEU A 108 -21.95 -13.94 -21.92
CA LEU A 108 -20.91 -13.81 -20.90
C LEU A 108 -21.45 -13.39 -19.52
N ILE A 109 -22.51 -12.58 -19.49
CA ILE A 109 -23.19 -12.16 -18.24
C ILE A 109 -23.98 -13.34 -17.68
N GLU A 110 -24.78 -14.02 -18.52
CA GLU A 110 -25.59 -15.17 -18.13
C GLU A 110 -24.74 -16.33 -17.58
N GLU A 111 -23.58 -16.61 -18.17
CA GLU A 111 -22.66 -17.63 -17.65
C GLU A 111 -22.06 -17.28 -16.29
N LYS A 112 -21.72 -16.00 -16.06
CA LYS A 112 -21.19 -15.54 -14.77
C LYS A 112 -22.22 -15.68 -13.66
N GLU A 113 -23.48 -15.42 -13.96
CA GLU A 113 -24.58 -15.57 -13.00
C GLU A 113 -24.87 -17.04 -12.67
N LYS A 114 -24.89 -17.92 -13.69
CA LYS A 114 -25.03 -19.37 -13.51
C LYS A 114 -23.90 -19.99 -12.67
N LYS A 115 -22.67 -19.50 -12.81
CA LYS A 115 -21.53 -19.96 -11.99
C LYS A 115 -21.62 -19.50 -10.53
N LYS A 116 -22.19 -18.32 -10.26
CA LYS A 116 -22.41 -17.84 -8.87
C LYS A 116 -23.52 -18.59 -8.14
N SER A 117 -24.56 -19.03 -8.84
CA SER A 117 -25.67 -19.78 -8.23
C SER A 117 -25.31 -21.23 -7.89
N LYS A 118 -24.43 -21.88 -8.67
CA LYS A 118 -23.87 -23.20 -8.33
C LYS A 118 -23.02 -23.18 -7.05
N LYS A 119 -22.17 -22.17 -6.88
CA LYS A 119 -21.25 -22.06 -5.73
C LYS A 119 -21.94 -21.72 -4.38
N LYS A 120 -23.25 -21.47 -4.37
CA LYS A 120 -24.05 -21.26 -3.14
C LYS A 120 -24.78 -22.52 -2.67
N LYS A 121 -24.75 -23.61 -3.45
CA LYS A 121 -25.40 -24.89 -3.12
C LYS A 121 -24.43 -25.95 -2.57
N ASP A 122 -23.13 -25.69 -2.65
CA ASP A 122 -22.05 -26.46 -2.02
C ASP A 122 -21.55 -25.70 -0.79
#